data_AF-A0A0M4BWD6-F1
#
_entry.id   AF-A0A0M4BWD6-F1
#
_cell.length_a   1.000
_cell.length_b   1.000
_cell.length_c   1.000
_cell.angle_alpha   90.00
_cell.angle_beta   90.00
_cell.angle_gamma   90.00
#
_symmetry.space_group_name_H-M   'P 1'
#
loop_
_entity.id
_entity.type
_entity.pdbx_description
1 polymer ?
#
loop_
_entity_poly.entity_id
_entity_poly.type
_entity_poly.pdbx_seq_one_letter_code
_entity_poly.pdbx_strand_id
1 'polypeptide(L)'
;MKRKIIGIVILILVLTTIIYCYNPCDYSIFPKCPFLLLTGLQCPGCGSQRAIHYLLHLDISKALYYNALLVFTLPIIVILLLAECYRYSRPNLYIKMHNKTYIWCYLAIVMLWWIIRNVFNL
;
A
#
# COMPACT_ATOMS: atom_id res chain seq x y z
N MET A 1 -23.67 -10.50 -0.69
CA MET A 1 -22.52 -9.69 -1.19
C MET A 1 -22.58 -8.22 -0.77
N LYS A 2 -23.65 -7.47 -1.07
CA LYS A 2 -23.74 -6.02 -0.78
C LYS A 2 -23.45 -5.63 0.69
N ARG A 3 -23.99 -6.35 1.67
CA ARG A 3 -23.73 -6.11 3.11
C ARG A 3 -22.24 -6.25 3.50
N LYS A 4 -21.52 -7.20 2.90
CA LYS A 4 -20.07 -7.39 3.16
C LYS A 4 -19.24 -6.24 2.56
N ILE A 5 -19.60 -5.78 1.36
CA ILE A 5 -18.94 -4.65 0.70
C ILE A 5 -19.11 -3.38 1.53
N ILE A 6 -20.33 -3.11 2.01
CA ILE A 6 -20.61 -1.95 2.86
C ILE A 6 -19.75 -2.00 4.14
N GLY A 7 -19.68 -3.16 4.79
CA GLY A 7 -18.83 -3.34 5.98
C GLY A 7 -17.35 -3.06 5.72
N ILE A 8 -16.81 -3.53 4.58
CA ILE A 8 -15.42 -3.27 4.17
C ILE A 8 -15.19 -1.78 3.92
N VAL A 9 -16.10 -1.11 3.21
CA VAL A 9 -15.98 0.33 2.92
C VAL A 9 -16.00 1.15 4.21
N ILE A 10 -16.92 0.84 5.13
CA ILE A 10 -16.99 1.50 6.45
C ILE A 10 -15.68 1.27 7.22
N LEU A 11 -15.16 0.04 7.24
CA LEU A 11 -13.90 -0.27 7.92
C LEU A 11 -12.73 0.52 7.33
N ILE A 12 -12.60 0.56 6.01
CA ILE A 12 -11.54 1.32 5.33
C ILE A 12 -11.67 2.81 5.70
N LEU A 13 -12.87 3.37 5.62
CA LEU A 13 -13.11 4.77 5.95
C LEU A 13 -12.69 5.09 7.39
N VAL A 14 -13.12 4.28 8.36
CA VAL A 14 -12.77 4.45 9.77
C VAL A 14 -11.26 4.38 9.98
N LEU A 15 -10.58 3.37 9.41
CA LEU A 15 -9.14 3.22 9.53
C LEU A 15 -8.39 4.40 8.89
N THR A 16 -8.82 4.85 7.71
CA THR A 16 -8.24 6.02 7.04
C THR A 16 -8.44 7.28 7.86
N THR A 17 -9.61 7.49 8.46
CA THR A 17 -9.87 8.64 9.34
C THR A 17 -8.99 8.59 10.60
N ILE A 18 -8.81 7.40 11.21
CA ILE A 18 -7.90 7.25 12.36
C ILE A 18 -6.47 7.60 11.94
N ILE A 19 -5.98 7.07 10.81
CA ILE A 19 -4.63 7.36 10.32
C ILE A 19 -4.49 8.84 9.93
N TYR A 20 -5.55 9.49 9.45
CA TYR A 20 -5.56 10.93 9.18
C TYR A 20 -5.40 11.73 10.47
N CYS A 21 -6.25 11.50 11.47
CA CYS A 21 -6.26 12.32 12.69
C CYS A 21 -5.08 12.05 13.63
N TYR A 22 -4.56 10.81 13.65
CA TYR A 22 -3.53 10.38 14.59
C TYR A 22 -2.26 9.96 13.84
N ASN A 23 -1.20 10.74 13.97
CA ASN A 23 0.08 10.47 13.33
C ASN A 23 0.76 9.21 13.93
N PRO A 24 1.02 8.16 13.13
CA PRO A 24 1.67 6.95 13.64
C PRO A 24 3.10 7.13 14.14
N CYS A 25 3.73 8.29 13.92
CA CYS A 25 5.00 8.65 14.54
C CYS A 25 4.87 9.03 16.02
N ASP A 26 3.74 9.64 16.41
CA ASP A 26 3.59 10.31 17.70
C ASP A 26 2.89 9.42 18.73
N TYR A 27 2.11 8.44 18.28
CA TYR A 27 1.31 7.58 19.14
C TYR A 27 1.83 6.13 19.14
N SER A 28 2.15 5.61 20.32
CA SER A 28 2.60 4.22 20.51
C SER A 28 1.51 3.16 20.35
N ILE A 29 0.25 3.59 20.24
CA ILE A 29 -0.92 2.71 20.05
C ILE A 29 -0.93 2.02 18.68
N PHE A 30 -0.20 2.58 17.69
CA PHE A 30 -0.11 1.97 16.38
C PHE A 30 0.76 0.71 16.42
N PRO A 31 0.27 -0.44 15.90
CA PRO A 31 0.98 -1.69 16.00
C PRO A 31 2.30 -1.64 15.23
N LYS A 32 3.38 -2.06 15.91
CA LYS A 32 4.70 -2.23 15.28
C LYS A 32 4.68 -3.46 14.36
N CYS A 33 5.52 -3.43 13.33
CA CYS A 33 5.63 -4.54 12.39
C CYS A 33 6.22 -5.78 13.08
N PRO A 34 5.49 -6.91 13.18
CA PRO A 34 6.01 -8.10 13.85
C PRO A 34 7.22 -8.69 13.12
N PHE A 35 7.26 -8.60 11.78
CA PHE A 35 8.40 -9.06 10.99
C PHE A 35 9.69 -8.32 11.36
N LEU A 36 9.61 -6.99 11.47
CA LEU A 36 10.74 -6.16 11.90
C LEU A 36 11.16 -6.48 13.34
N LEU A 37 10.21 -6.67 14.25
CA LEU A 37 10.50 -7.02 15.64
C LEU A 37 11.19 -8.38 15.78
N LEU A 38 10.82 -9.35 14.93
CA LEU A 38 11.35 -10.72 14.99
C LEU A 38 12.67 -10.89 14.24
N THR A 39 12.86 -10.22 13.11
CA THR A 39 14.01 -10.44 12.22
C THR A 39 15.03 -9.31 12.24
N GLY A 40 14.66 -8.13 12.74
CA GLY A 40 15.44 -6.90 12.57
C GLY A 40 15.41 -6.34 11.15
N LEU A 41 14.81 -7.05 10.18
CA LEU A 41 14.72 -6.63 8.79
C LEU A 41 13.40 -5.90 8.52
N GLN A 42 13.48 -4.86 7.70
CA GLN A 42 12.29 -4.15 7.24
C GLN A 42 11.65 -4.91 6.08
N CYS A 43 10.40 -5.35 6.21
CA CYS A 43 9.66 -5.93 5.08
C CYS A 43 9.28 -4.84 4.06
N PRO A 44 8.87 -5.18 2.83
CA PRO A 44 8.47 -4.20 1.82
C PRO A 44 7.37 -3.21 2.28
N GLY A 45 6.51 -3.65 3.20
CA GLY A 45 5.43 -2.85 3.77
C GLY A 45 5.79 -2.05 5.03
N CYS A 46 7.01 -2.13 5.56
CA CYS A 46 7.40 -1.33 6.73
C CYS A 46 7.28 0.17 6.39
N GLY A 47 6.64 0.92 7.28
CA GLY A 47 6.42 2.37 7.13
C GLY A 47 5.09 2.77 6.46
N SER A 48 4.29 1.81 5.97
CA SER A 48 3.06 2.13 5.22
C SER A 48 2.04 2.99 5.96
N GLN A 49 1.83 2.78 7.27
CA GLN A 49 0.89 3.61 8.05
C GLN A 49 1.31 5.08 8.05
N ARG A 50 2.61 5.35 8.26
CA ARG A 50 3.17 6.71 8.22
C ARG A 50 3.10 7.29 6.81
N ALA A 51 3.46 6.50 5.81
CA ALA A 51 3.36 6.93 4.42
C ALA A 51 1.91 7.33 4.04
N ILE A 52 0.91 6.54 4.46
CA ILE A 52 -0.51 6.88 4.26
C ILE A 52 -0.88 8.17 4.98
N HIS A 53 -0.49 8.34 6.25
CA HIS A 53 -0.74 9.58 6.99
C HIS A 53 -0.22 10.81 6.22
N TYR A 54 1.02 10.78 5.75
CA TYR A 54 1.61 11.88 4.99
C TYR A 54 0.97 12.08 3.61
N LEU A 55 0.60 11.00 2.91
CA LEU A 55 -0.18 11.10 1.67
C LEU A 55 -1.53 11.79 1.88
N LEU A 56 -2.23 11.48 2.97
CA LEU A 56 -3.51 12.12 3.29
C LEU A 56 -3.36 13.62 3.61
N HIS A 57 -2.15 14.05 4.00
CA HIS A 57 -1.80 15.46 4.21
C HIS A 57 -1.07 16.10 3.01
N LEU A 58 -1.02 15.40 1.87
CA LEU A 58 -0.35 15.84 0.64
C LEU A 58 1.17 16.08 0.79
N ASP A 59 1.80 15.51 1.82
CA ASP A 59 3.25 15.55 2.03
C ASP A 59 3.90 14.34 1.33
N ILE A 60 4.07 14.47 0.01
CA ILE A 60 4.61 13.40 -0.85
C ILE A 60 6.06 13.05 -0.47
N SER A 61 6.85 14.06 -0.08
CA SER A 61 8.25 13.87 0.31
C SER A 61 8.38 12.95 1.51
N LYS A 62 7.61 13.19 2.59
CA LYS A 62 7.63 12.29 3.74
C LYS A 62 6.99 10.94 3.44
N ALA A 63 5.95 10.91 2.60
CA ALA A 63 5.36 9.64 2.19
C ALA A 63 6.37 8.72 1.47
N LEU A 64 7.15 9.27 0.53
CA LEU A 64 8.22 8.57 -0.16
C LEU A 64 9.32 8.13 0.80
N TYR A 65 9.69 8.98 1.74
CA TYR A 65 10.67 8.66 2.79
C TYR A 65 10.24 7.43 3.61
N TYR A 66 8.97 7.36 4.04
CA TYR A 66 8.52 6.24 4.87
C TYR A 66 8.25 4.96 4.08
N ASN A 67 7.72 5.05 2.86
CA ASN A 67 7.53 3.88 1.99
C ASN A 67 7.31 4.29 0.52
N ALA A 68 8.39 4.44 -0.24
CA ALA A 68 8.29 4.76 -1.66
C ALA A 68 7.55 3.69 -2.49
N LEU A 69 7.76 2.39 -2.18
CA LEU A 69 7.04 1.31 -2.86
C LEU A 69 5.53 1.50 -2.74
N LEU A 70 5.02 1.82 -1.55
CA LEU A 70 3.58 2.06 -1.36
C LEU A 70 3.08 3.22 -2.23
N VAL A 71 3.80 4.35 -2.24
CA VAL A 71 3.42 5.54 -3.02
C VAL A 71 3.27 5.21 -4.50
N PHE A 72 4.21 4.46 -5.08
CA PHE A 72 4.13 4.05 -6.49
C PHE A 72 3.13 2.92 -6.75
N THR A 73 2.88 2.05 -5.77
CA THR A 73 1.89 0.98 -5.86
C THR A 73 0.45 1.50 -5.78
N LEU A 74 0.18 2.60 -5.08
CA LEU A 74 -1.19 3.12 -4.93
C LEU A 74 -1.87 3.44 -6.27
N PRO A 75 -1.24 4.19 -7.22
CA PRO A 75 -1.80 4.37 -8.56
C PRO A 75 -2.07 3.05 -9.28
N ILE A 76 -1.19 2.06 -9.15
CA ILE A 76 -1.37 0.72 -9.74
C ILE A 76 -2.62 0.05 -9.18
N ILE A 77 -2.82 0.10 -7.86
CA ILE A 77 -4.01 -0.44 -7.19
C ILE A 77 -5.28 0.26 -7.71
N VAL A 78 -5.25 1.59 -7.87
CA VAL A 78 -6.40 2.33 -8.42
C VAL A 78 -6.74 1.83 -9.83
N ILE A 79 -5.74 1.68 -10.71
CA ILE A 79 -5.97 1.18 -12.08
C ILE A 79 -6.51 -0.26 -12.05
N LEU A 80 -6.00 -1.13 -11.16
CA LEU A 80 -6.51 -2.50 -10.99
C LEU A 80 -7.97 -2.52 -10.55
N LEU A 81 -8.36 -1.68 -9.59
CA LEU A 81 -9.73 -1.55 -9.12
C LEU A 81 -10.65 -1.04 -10.25
N LEU A 82 -10.21 -0.03 -11.00
CA LEU A 82 -10.96 0.46 -12.16
C LEU A 82 -11.10 -0.63 -13.23
N ALA A 83 -10.05 -1.41 -13.50
CA ALA A 83 -10.07 -2.51 -14.44
C ALA A 83 -11.10 -3.59 -14.03
N GLU A 84 -11.25 -3.87 -12.73
CA GLU A 84 -12.28 -4.77 -12.22
C GLU A 84 -13.69 -4.16 -12.35
N CYS A 85 -13.87 -2.88 -11.99
CA CYS A 85 -15.17 -2.20 -12.13
C CYS A 85 -15.67 -2.15 -13.58
N TYR A 86 -14.76 -1.96 -14.53
CA TYR A 86 -15.06 -1.89 -15.97
C TYR A 86 -14.82 -3.21 -16.70
N ARG A 87 -14.75 -4.34 -15.99
CA ARG A 87 -14.44 -5.65 -16.57
C ARG A 87 -15.28 -5.99 -17.80
N TYR A 88 -16.59 -5.72 -17.76
CA TYR A 88 -17.50 -6.01 -18.87
C TYR A 88 -17.46 -4.95 -19.99
N SER A 89 -17.25 -3.68 -19.65
CA SER A 89 -17.24 -2.57 -20.62
C SER A 89 -15.86 -2.36 -21.29
N ARG A 90 -14.77 -2.82 -20.65
CA ARG A 90 -13.38 -2.66 -21.09
C ARG A 90 -12.57 -3.95 -20.84
N PRO A 91 -12.93 -5.09 -21.47
CA PRO A 91 -12.29 -6.38 -21.21
C PRO A 91 -10.78 -6.40 -21.50
N ASN A 92 -10.32 -5.62 -22.50
CA ASN A 92 -8.90 -5.54 -22.84
C ASN A 92 -8.04 -4.96 -21.71
N LEU A 93 -8.55 -3.99 -20.94
CA LEU A 93 -7.84 -3.42 -19.79
C LEU A 93 -7.71 -4.47 -18.68
N TYR A 94 -8.82 -5.16 -18.39
CA TYR A 94 -8.87 -6.24 -17.40
C TYR A 94 -7.86 -7.35 -17.70
N ILE A 95 -7.86 -7.87 -18.93
CA ILE A 95 -6.97 -8.97 -19.37
C ILE A 95 -5.50 -8.54 -19.31
N LYS A 96 -5.19 -7.31 -19.76
CA LYS A 96 -3.82 -6.80 -19.78
C LYS A 96 -3.21 -6.68 -18.38
N MET A 97 -4.00 -6.21 -17.41
CA MET A 97 -3.52 -6.06 -16.03
C MET A 97 -3.40 -7.39 -15.28
N HIS A 98 -4.24 -8.38 -15.60
CA HIS A 98 -4.20 -9.71 -14.99
C HIS A 98 -3.24 -10.69 -15.70
N ASN A 99 -2.33 -10.17 -16.51
CA ASN A 99 -1.32 -10.99 -17.17
C ASN A 99 -0.27 -11.49 -16.14
N LYS A 100 0.09 -12.77 -16.21
CA LYS A 100 1.14 -13.40 -15.39
C LYS A 100 2.45 -12.62 -15.44
N THR A 101 2.83 -12.06 -16.59
CA THR A 101 4.04 -11.24 -16.74
C THR A 101 4.01 -10.05 -15.80
N TYR A 102 2.86 -9.36 -15.68
CA TYR A 102 2.72 -8.21 -14.79
C TYR A 102 2.92 -8.58 -13.32
N ILE A 103 2.34 -9.72 -12.91
CA ILE A 103 2.47 -10.25 -11.55
C ILE A 103 3.95 -10.55 -11.23
N TRP A 104 4.66 -11.24 -12.13
CA TRP A 104 6.07 -11.55 -11.93
C TRP A 104 6.97 -10.31 -11.95
N CYS A 105 6.72 -9.35 -12.86
CA CYS A 105 7.44 -8.07 -12.89
C CYS A 105 7.23 -7.28 -11.58
N TYR A 106 5.99 -7.19 -11.10
CA TYR A 106 5.69 -6.50 -9.86
C TYR A 106 6.33 -7.21 -8.65
N LEU A 107 6.29 -8.54 -8.61
CA LEU A 107 7.00 -9.32 -7.58
C LEU A 107 8.51 -9.02 -7.59
N ALA A 108 9.13 -8.95 -8.77
CA ALA A 108 10.54 -8.59 -8.89
C ALA A 108 10.82 -7.17 -8.35
N ILE A 109 9.94 -6.21 -8.62
CA ILE A 109 10.04 -4.84 -8.06
C ILE A 109 9.94 -4.86 -6.53
N VAL A 110 9.00 -5.62 -5.96
CA VAL A 110 8.85 -5.76 -4.50
C VAL A 110 10.09 -6.37 -3.87
N MET A 111 10.66 -7.40 -4.49
CA MET A 111 11.89 -8.04 -4.01
C MET A 111 13.10 -7.11 -4.12
N LEU A 112 13.23 -6.38 -5.23
CA LEU A 112 14.29 -5.39 -5.43
C LEU A 112 14.20 -4.28 -4.38
N TRP A 113 13.00 -3.75 -4.16
CA TRP A 113 12.76 -2.76 -3.09
C TRP A 113 13.12 -3.32 -1.72
N TRP A 114 12.76 -4.58 -1.43
CA TRP A 114 13.10 -5.22 -0.16
C TRP A 114 14.60 -5.26 0.09
N ILE A 115 15.38 -5.61 -0.93
CA ILE A 115 16.84 -5.67 -0.86
C ILE A 115 17.39 -4.26 -0.67
N ILE A 116 17.02 -3.33 -1.55
CA ILE A 116 17.51 -1.93 -1.53
C ILE A 116 17.25 -1.31 -0.15
N ARG A 117 16.03 -1.41 0.38
CA ARG A 117 15.70 -0.76 1.66
C ARG A 117 16.51 -1.30 2.84
N ASN A 118 16.80 -2.61 2.88
CA ASN A 118 17.56 -3.18 3.99
C ASN A 118 19.06 -2.92 3.85
N VAL A 119 19.58 -2.86 2.61
CA VAL A 119 20.99 -2.54 2.36
C VAL A 119 21.30 -1.08 2.67
N PHE A 120 20.40 -0.16 2.29
CA PHE A 120 20.59 1.27 2.49
C PHE A 120 19.90 1.83 3.75
N ASN A 121 19.26 0.97 4.56
CA ASN A 121 18.49 1.35 5.74
C ASN A 121 17.44 2.46 5.48
N LEU A 122 16.62 2.27 4.43
CA LEU A 122 15.57 3.20 4.01
C LEU A 122 14.26 3.09 4.81
#